data_AF-A0A3C1DE05-F1
#
_entry.id   AF-A0A3C1DE05-F1
#
_cell.length_a   1.000
_cell.length_b   1.000
_cell.length_c   1.000
_cell.angle_alpha   90.00
_cell.angle_beta   90.00
_cell.angle_gamma   90.00
#
_symmetry.space_group_name_H-M   'P 1'
#
loop_
_entity.id
_entity.type
_entity.pdbx_description
1 polymer ?
#
loop_
_entity_poly.entity_id
_entity_poly.type
_entity_poly.pdbx_seq_one_letter_code
_entity_poly.pdbx_strand_id
1 'polypeptide(L)' 'MQMAMNGDKVKIEPGSVQETLIIPLYGRKLCSEAFPNLYTDKSAAELCASLDYDFSELDS' A
#
# COMPACT_ATOMS: atom_id res chain seq x y z
N MET A 1 6.97 -6.39 -21.13
CA MET A 1 7.75 -7.33 -20.29
C MET A 1 7.72 -6.77 -18.87
N GLN A 2 6.76 -7.20 -18.05
CA GLN A 2 6.69 -6.81 -16.64
C GLN A 2 7.36 -7.94 -15.86
N MET A 3 8.54 -7.69 -15.28
CA MET A 3 9.18 -8.64 -14.39
C MET A 3 8.50 -8.51 -13.03
N ALA A 4 7.70 -9.50 -12.66
CA ALA A 4 7.20 -9.63 -11.29
C ALA A 4 8.40 -9.87 -10.38
N MET A 5 8.70 -8.90 -9.52
CA MET A 5 9.63 -9.04 -8.41
C MET A 5 8.95 -9.92 -7.35
N ASN A 6 8.97 -11.25 -7.53
CA ASN A 6 8.57 -12.20 -6.48
C ASN A 6 9.68 -12.28 -5.42
N GLY A 7 9.98 -11.16 -4.77
CA GLY A 7 10.52 -11.17 -3.41
C GLY A 7 9.34 -11.39 -2.47
N ASP A 8 9.50 -12.24 -1.46
CA ASP A 8 8.44 -12.58 -0.51
C ASP A 8 7.72 -11.32 -0.02
N LYS A 9 6.43 -11.22 -0.35
CA LYS A 9 5.60 -10.11 0.13
C LYS A 9 5.52 -10.17 1.65
N VAL A 10 5.51 -9.01 2.28
CA VAL A 10 5.41 -8.91 3.74
C VAL A 10 3.97 -9.18 4.14
N LYS A 11 3.76 -10.27 4.89
CA LYS A 11 2.46 -10.62 5.44
C LYS A 11 2.14 -9.76 6.65
N ILE A 12 0.89 -9.31 6.73
CA ILE A 12 0.34 -8.59 7.87
C ILE A 12 -0.60 -9.54 8.60
N GLU A 13 -0.30 -9.82 9.87
CA GLU A 13 -1.13 -10.72 10.66
C GLU A 13 -2.42 -10.00 11.11
N PRO A 14 -3.59 -10.61 10.91
CA PRO A 14 -4.86 -10.05 11.39
C PRO A 14 -4.86 -9.82 12.90
N GLY A 15 -5.37 -8.67 13.33
CA GLY A 15 -5.39 -8.23 14.73
C GLY A 15 -4.05 -7.72 15.27
N SER A 16 -3.00 -7.67 14.43
CA SER A 16 -1.72 -7.09 14.84
C SER A 16 -1.79 -5.56 14.93
N VAL A 17 -0.88 -4.97 15.72
CA VAL A 17 -0.72 -3.50 15.75
C VAL A 17 -0.39 -2.94 14.36
N GLN A 18 0.33 -3.71 13.53
CA GLN A 18 0.74 -3.31 12.18
C GLN A 18 -0.45 -3.16 11.24
N GLU A 19 -1.51 -3.98 11.40
CA GLU A 19 -2.73 -3.89 10.59
C GLU A 19 -3.40 -2.51 10.70
N THR A 20 -3.33 -1.87 11.87
CA THR A 20 -3.86 -0.51 12.07
C THR A 20 -3.18 0.55 11.20
N LEU A 21 -1.98 0.27 10.67
CA LEU A 21 -1.22 1.16 9.80
C LEU A 21 -1.59 1.03 8.32
N ILE A 22 -2.38 0.03 7.94
CA ILE A 22 -2.71 -0.26 6.54
C ILE A 22 -3.62 0.82 5.94
N ILE A 23 -4.70 1.19 6.64
CA ILE A 23 -5.62 2.25 6.21
C ILE A 23 -4.86 3.59 5.99
N PRO A 24 -4.08 4.12 6.95
CA PRO A 24 -3.37 5.37 6.72
C PRO A 24 -2.27 5.26 5.67
N LEU A 25 -1.61 4.10 5.50
CA LEU A 25 -0.66 3.87 4.41
C LEU A 25 -1.35 3.97 3.04
N TYR A 26 -2.47 3.26 2.86
CA TYR A 26 -3.23 3.26 1.62
C TYR A 26 -3.78 4.65 1.29
N GLY A 27 -4.25 5.39 2.29
CA GLY A 27 -4.68 6.78 2.14
C GLY A 27 -3.60 7.69 1.57
N ARG A 28 -2.32 7.49 1.91
CA ARG A 28 -1.20 8.26 1.32
C ARG A 28 -0.95 7.92 -0.15
N LYS A 29 -1.08 6.64 -0.53
CA LYS A 29 -1.02 6.21 -1.93
C LYS A 29 -2.13 6.90 -2.73
N LEU A 30 -3.38 6.79 -2.28
CA LEU A 30 -4.53 7.40 -2.95
C LEU A 30 -4.41 8.93 -3.03
N CYS A 31 -3.92 9.58 -1.97
CA CYS A 31 -3.69 11.02 -1.97
C CYS A 31 -2.66 11.44 -3.04
N SER A 32 -1.59 10.66 -3.22
CA SER A 32 -0.59 10.91 -4.26
C SER A 32 -1.17 10.75 -5.67
N GLU A 33 -2.08 9.79 -5.85
CA GLU A 33 -2.78 9.54 -7.12
C GLU A 33 -3.82 10.63 -7.42
N ALA A 34 -4.53 11.11 -6.40
CA ALA A 34 -5.56 12.15 -6.52
C ALA A 34 -4.97 13.56 -6.72
N PHE A 35 -3.82 13.86 -6.09
CA PHE A 35 -3.21 15.19 -6.08
C PHE A 35 -1.73 15.19 -6.49
N PRO A 36 -1.37 14.68 -7.69
CA PRO A 36 0.02 14.42 -8.07
C PRO A 36 0.90 15.67 -8.16
N ASN A 37 0.32 16.86 -8.33
CA ASN A 37 1.05 18.13 -8.38
C ASN A 37 1.22 18.80 -7.00
N LEU A 38 0.52 18.31 -5.98
CA LEU A 38 0.52 18.85 -4.62
C LEU A 38 1.25 17.93 -3.64
N TYR A 39 1.08 16.62 -3.80
CA TYR A 39 1.62 15.62 -2.91
C TYR A 39 2.03 14.37 -3.69
N THR A 40 3.21 13.83 -3.38
CA THR A 40 3.70 12.57 -3.96
C THR A 40 4.43 11.78 -2.89
N ASP A 41 4.00 10.56 -2.66
CA ASP A 41 4.61 9.60 -1.75
C ASP A 41 4.91 8.29 -2.49
N LYS A 42 6.10 8.24 -3.11
CA LYS A 42 6.58 7.04 -3.81
C LYS A 42 6.75 5.86 -2.85
N SER A 43 7.17 6.13 -1.63
CA SER A 43 7.36 5.12 -0.60
C SER A 43 6.04 4.44 -0.23
N ALA A 44 4.93 5.20 -0.14
CA ALA A 44 3.61 4.60 0.09
C ALA A 44 3.21 3.64 -1.03
N ALA A 45 3.47 3.99 -2.29
CA ALA A 45 3.18 3.13 -3.44
C ALA A 45 4.04 1.85 -3.42
N GLU A 46 5.34 1.98 -3.16
CA GLU A 46 6.28 0.85 -3.06
C GLU A 46 5.94 -0.09 -1.89
N LEU A 47 5.57 0.47 -0.72
CA LEU A 47 5.13 -0.30 0.44
C LEU A 47 3.81 -1.03 0.17
N CYS A 48 2.82 -0.39 -0.46
CA CYS A 48 1.58 -1.09 -0.83
C CYS A 48 1.86 -2.27 -1.78
N ALA A 49 2.81 -2.12 -2.71
CA ALA A 49 3.17 -3.19 -3.65
C ALA A 49 3.92 -4.36 -2.99
N SER A 50 4.65 -4.11 -1.91
CA SER A 50 5.43 -5.13 -1.19
C SER A 50 4.65 -5.88 -0.11
N LEU A 51 3.44 -5.43 0.23
CA LEU A 51 2.58 -6.07 1.23
C LEU A 51 1.72 -7.18 0.61
N ASP A 52 1.55 -8.27 1.36
CA ASP A 52 0.54 -9.30 1.12
C ASP A 52 -0.76 -8.90 1.83
N TYR A 53 -1.41 -7.86 1.31
CA TYR A 53 -2.65 -7.32 1.84
C TYR A 53 -3.60 -7.02 0.68
N ASP A 54 -4.87 -7.41 0.82
CA ASP A 54 -5.90 -7.11 -0.18
C ASP A 54 -6.48 -5.71 0.06
N PHE A 55 -5.93 -4.71 -0.64
CA PHE A 55 -6.41 -3.33 -0.54
C PHE A 55 -7.79 -3.11 -1.18
N SER A 56 -8.29 -4.06 -1.98
CA SER A 56 -9.60 -3.90 -2.61
C SER A 56 -10.74 -3.93 -1.59
N GLU A 57 -10.52 -4.51 -0.41
CA GLU A 57 -11.47 -4.44 0.71
C GLU A 57 -11.67 -3.02 1.25
N LEU A 58 -10.75 -2.10 0.95
CA LEU A 58 -10.81 -0.70 1.39
C LEU A 58 -11.44 0.24 0.34
N ASP A 59 -11.59 -0.22 -0.91
CA ASP A 59 -12.22 0.54 -1.98
C ASP A 59 -13.74 0.33 -1.92
N SER A 60 -14.46 1.24 -1.25
CA SER A 60 -15.93 1.23 -1.10
C SER A 60 -16.64 2.14 -2.09
#